data_AF-A0A9X7AVD4-F1
#
_entry.id   AF-A0A9X7AVD4-F1
#
_cell.length_a   1.000
_cell.length_b   1.000
_cell.length_c   1.000
_cell.angle_alpha   90.00
_cell.angle_beta   90.00
_cell.angle_gamma   90.00
#
_symmetry.space_group_name_H-M   'P 1'
#
loop_
_entity.id
_entity.type
_entity.pdbx_description
1 polymer ?
#
loop_
_entity_poly.entity_id
_entity_poly.type
_entity_poly.pdbx_seq_one_letter_code
_entity_poly.pdbx_strand_id
1 'polypeptide(L)'
;MLEKKLLNLEILYKNDFPKVSHYVNGWLGDAFLFLGDFESAWKYTSKREYRDWARHLEDFLNLGCRDKNQKLSADSIDSIFNISENLTEFGNNNLQSIKQTINQYLDDFHRKHKQNLLYYSLGQNKIKKADYEKHLFTGISDVRLIVKVSFENSKTLYKPINKQVGEFIRECENRYRAENNLPLIGEGWISETVLYYQMKELFPSHQVLSHAKLDFLGLQHLDIYFPELKLAIEYQGEQHSKPVSRFGGEKAFQLNRERDARKKDLCEKNGVSLLYAYPGYDLRSVVNEIIQVVDKKGKTIEIDKTRLENPSLYQLKQELQNKEKLTRHTNNNGSNNPVESREDNKGISSYENIQFENNIKAVKKMLSSSKTVLDKVYNQEYLLQSYYRHCYKTETWTKEFEELGLELINSYQSTYESICKLDKYEVSFEAIEWKVNDFRRKVTKDPDNLKCIIDVFLLGKAFELMAKAYTYQEEYQKAITISELALSHGIRGSRKTGFQGRIQRLQKKINKVKQGDDSNRG
;
A
#
# COMPACT_ATOMS: atom_id res chain seq x y z
N MET A 1 -49.82 -26.48 -4.93
CA MET A 1 -50.98 -25.55 -4.87
C MET A 1 -50.64 -24.26 -4.11
N LEU A 2 -50.08 -24.34 -2.89
CA LEU A 2 -49.66 -23.18 -2.10
C LEU A 2 -48.64 -22.28 -2.83
N GLU A 3 -47.61 -22.88 -3.44
CA GLU A 3 -46.59 -22.17 -4.23
C GLU A 3 -47.21 -21.24 -5.29
N LYS A 4 -48.10 -21.78 -6.13
CA LYS A 4 -48.81 -21.02 -7.16
C LYS A 4 -49.63 -19.86 -6.58
N LYS A 5 -50.28 -20.06 -5.44
CA LYS A 5 -51.08 -19.00 -4.78
C LYS A 5 -50.19 -17.87 -4.26
N LEU A 6 -49.06 -18.20 -3.63
CA LEU A 6 -48.13 -17.20 -3.09
C LEU A 6 -47.38 -16.45 -4.20
N LEU A 7 -46.98 -17.13 -5.27
CA LEU A 7 -46.39 -16.48 -6.44
C LEU A 7 -47.39 -15.55 -7.16
N ASN A 8 -48.66 -15.95 -7.27
CA ASN A 8 -49.70 -15.05 -7.79
C ASN A 8 -49.86 -13.80 -6.92
N LEU A 9 -49.81 -13.96 -5.60
CA LEU A 9 -49.86 -12.84 -4.66
C LEU A 9 -48.67 -11.89 -4.85
N GLU A 10 -47.46 -12.42 -5.05
CA GLU A 10 -46.29 -11.63 -5.38
C GLU A 10 -46.49 -10.83 -6.68
N ILE A 11 -46.93 -11.49 -7.76
CA ILE A 11 -47.14 -10.84 -9.06
C ILE A 11 -48.14 -9.68 -8.95
N LEU A 12 -49.22 -9.86 -8.20
CA LEU A 12 -50.28 -8.86 -8.08
C LEU A 12 -49.84 -7.63 -7.26
N TYR A 13 -49.02 -7.81 -6.23
CA TYR A 13 -48.79 -6.76 -5.23
C TYR A 13 -47.35 -6.24 -5.14
N LYS A 14 -46.37 -6.85 -5.81
CA LYS A 14 -44.96 -6.45 -5.67
C LYS A 14 -44.67 -4.99 -6.08
N ASN A 15 -45.42 -4.44 -7.02
CA ASN A 15 -45.22 -3.07 -7.50
C ASN A 15 -45.71 -2.04 -6.46
N ASP A 16 -46.84 -2.33 -5.81
CA ASP A 16 -47.43 -1.46 -4.79
C ASP A 16 -46.77 -1.66 -3.42
N PHE A 17 -46.31 -2.89 -3.16
CA PHE A 17 -45.71 -3.31 -1.90
C PHE A 17 -44.46 -4.16 -2.16
N PRO A 18 -43.29 -3.53 -2.37
CA PRO A 18 -42.04 -4.24 -2.69
C PRO A 18 -41.64 -5.32 -1.68
N LYS A 19 -42.06 -5.18 -0.41
CA LYS A 19 -41.80 -6.17 0.65
C LYS A 19 -42.55 -7.50 0.46
N VAL A 20 -43.57 -7.56 -0.39
CA VAL A 20 -44.36 -8.78 -0.60
C VAL A 20 -43.49 -9.91 -1.14
N SER A 21 -42.59 -9.63 -2.09
CA SER A 21 -41.63 -10.60 -2.61
C SER A 21 -40.77 -11.22 -1.51
N HIS A 22 -40.31 -10.40 -0.55
CA HIS A 22 -39.54 -10.87 0.60
C HIS A 22 -40.35 -11.88 1.45
N TYR A 23 -41.60 -11.54 1.81
CA TYR A 23 -42.44 -12.42 2.64
C TYR A 23 -42.84 -13.69 1.90
N VAL A 24 -43.16 -13.62 0.61
CA VAL A 24 -43.51 -14.78 -0.21
C VAL A 24 -42.35 -15.76 -0.31
N ASN A 25 -41.14 -15.27 -0.63
CA ASN A 25 -39.92 -16.09 -0.63
C ASN A 25 -39.60 -16.63 0.78
N GLY A 26 -39.93 -15.83 1.81
CA GLY A 26 -40.06 -16.22 3.20
C GLY A 26 -40.83 -17.52 3.40
N TRP A 27 -42.15 -17.43 3.25
CA TRP A 27 -43.07 -18.51 3.53
C TRP A 27 -42.88 -19.72 2.63
N LEU A 28 -42.48 -19.52 1.37
CA LEU A 28 -42.16 -20.65 0.48
C LEU A 28 -40.93 -21.40 0.95
N GLY A 29 -39.84 -20.70 1.31
CA GLY A 29 -38.65 -21.35 1.86
C GLY A 29 -38.97 -22.16 3.12
N ASP A 30 -39.77 -21.61 4.03
CA ASP A 30 -40.18 -22.29 5.26
C ASP A 30 -41.10 -23.49 5.00
N ALA A 31 -42.03 -23.38 4.05
CA ALA A 31 -42.93 -24.47 3.66
C ALA A 31 -42.18 -25.65 3.05
N PHE A 32 -41.24 -25.39 2.13
CA PHE A 32 -40.45 -26.46 1.53
C PHE A 32 -39.46 -27.08 2.52
N LEU A 33 -38.92 -26.27 3.44
CA LEU A 33 -38.10 -26.79 4.54
C LEU A 33 -38.92 -27.75 5.44
N PHE A 34 -40.17 -27.41 5.75
CA PHE A 34 -41.08 -28.29 6.51
C PHE A 34 -41.34 -29.62 5.79
N LEU A 35 -41.48 -29.57 4.46
CA LEU A 35 -41.73 -30.75 3.63
C LEU A 35 -40.47 -31.60 3.38
N GLY A 36 -39.29 -31.14 3.81
CA GLY A 36 -38.02 -31.81 3.52
C GLY A 36 -37.55 -31.66 2.07
N ASP A 37 -38.15 -30.76 1.29
CA ASP A 37 -37.72 -30.42 -0.06
C ASP A 37 -36.69 -29.29 0.00
N PHE A 38 -35.43 -29.67 0.22
CA PHE A 38 -34.35 -28.72 0.44
C PHE A 38 -33.95 -27.94 -0.82
N GLU A 39 -34.15 -28.51 -2.01
CA GLU A 39 -33.84 -27.85 -3.28
C GLU A 39 -34.81 -26.69 -3.52
N SER A 40 -36.12 -26.94 -3.36
CA SER A 40 -37.11 -25.88 -3.42
C SER A 40 -36.94 -24.89 -2.27
N ALA A 41 -36.60 -25.35 -1.06
CA ALA A 41 -36.32 -24.45 0.06
C ALA A 41 -35.16 -23.48 -0.26
N TRP A 42 -34.08 -23.97 -0.88
CA TRP A 42 -32.97 -23.14 -1.33
C TRP A 42 -33.40 -22.13 -2.39
N LYS A 43 -34.14 -22.57 -3.42
CA LYS A 43 -34.62 -21.73 -4.53
C LYS A 43 -35.31 -20.45 -4.08
N TYR A 44 -36.06 -20.50 -2.98
CA TYR A 44 -36.76 -19.33 -2.41
C TYR A 44 -35.94 -18.60 -1.35
N THR A 45 -35.24 -19.34 -0.49
CA THR A 45 -34.41 -18.74 0.57
C THR A 45 -33.30 -17.88 -0.01
N SER A 46 -32.66 -18.32 -1.11
CA SER A 46 -31.57 -17.60 -1.76
C SER A 46 -32.00 -16.31 -2.50
N LYS A 47 -33.31 -15.98 -2.49
CA LYS A 47 -33.89 -14.79 -3.16
C LYS A 47 -34.44 -13.76 -2.18
N ARG A 48 -34.28 -13.96 -0.86
CA ARG A 48 -34.81 -13.03 0.15
C ARG A 48 -33.97 -11.75 0.18
N GLU A 49 -34.62 -10.60 0.14
CA GLU A 49 -33.97 -9.28 0.27
C GLU A 49 -33.83 -8.84 1.75
N TYR A 50 -32.74 -8.15 2.07
CA TYR A 50 -32.28 -7.76 3.42
C TYR A 50 -33.35 -7.18 4.37
N ARG A 51 -33.44 -7.74 5.61
CA ARG A 51 -33.85 -7.02 6.83
C ARG A 51 -33.62 -7.77 8.15
N ASP A 52 -33.59 -9.10 8.17
CA ASP A 52 -33.47 -9.90 9.41
C ASP A 52 -32.23 -10.82 9.39
N TRP A 53 -31.05 -10.19 9.44
CA TRP A 53 -29.74 -10.78 9.14
C TRP A 53 -29.42 -12.05 9.91
N ALA A 54 -29.80 -12.13 11.20
CA ALA A 54 -29.44 -13.25 12.05
C ALA A 54 -30.10 -14.57 11.65
N ARG A 55 -31.38 -14.57 11.22
CA ARG A 55 -32.13 -15.80 10.89
C ARG A 55 -31.92 -16.24 9.45
N HIS A 56 -31.88 -15.28 8.52
CA HIS A 56 -31.69 -15.57 7.10
C HIS A 56 -30.32 -16.17 6.81
N LEU A 57 -29.31 -15.72 7.55
CA LEU A 57 -27.97 -16.25 7.45
C LEU A 57 -27.91 -17.74 7.85
N GLU A 58 -28.64 -18.16 8.89
CA GLU A 58 -28.63 -19.57 9.31
C GLU A 58 -29.24 -20.46 8.23
N ASP A 59 -30.41 -20.09 7.72
CA ASP A 59 -31.10 -20.84 6.67
C ASP A 59 -30.26 -20.92 5.38
N PHE A 60 -29.67 -19.79 5.00
CA PHE A 60 -28.83 -19.73 3.81
C PHE A 60 -27.59 -20.60 3.95
N LEU A 61 -26.83 -20.46 5.05
CA LEU A 61 -25.63 -21.28 5.26
C LEU A 61 -26.00 -22.76 5.33
N ASN A 62 -27.07 -23.09 6.04
CA ASN A 62 -27.49 -24.48 6.22
C ASN A 62 -27.97 -25.13 4.93
N LEU A 63 -28.75 -24.43 4.11
CA LEU A 63 -29.20 -24.96 2.82
C LEU A 63 -28.08 -24.95 1.77
N GLY A 64 -27.31 -23.85 1.70
CA GLY A 64 -26.19 -23.68 0.78
C GLY A 64 -25.04 -24.67 1.01
N CYS A 65 -24.86 -25.12 2.25
CA CYS A 65 -23.86 -26.11 2.62
C CYS A 65 -24.41 -27.53 2.80
N ARG A 66 -25.71 -27.76 2.59
CA ARG A 66 -26.31 -29.08 2.84
C ARG A 66 -25.75 -30.14 1.90
N ASP A 67 -25.63 -29.77 0.63
CA ASP A 67 -25.06 -30.60 -0.42
C ASP A 67 -23.87 -29.88 -1.02
N LYS A 68 -22.74 -30.59 -1.15
CA LYS A 68 -21.55 -30.10 -1.84
C LYS A 68 -21.84 -29.71 -3.30
N ASN A 69 -22.89 -30.24 -3.91
CA ASN A 69 -23.33 -29.91 -5.26
C ASN A 69 -24.38 -28.79 -5.34
N GLN A 70 -24.77 -28.20 -4.21
CA GLN A 70 -25.71 -27.08 -4.20
C GLN A 70 -25.19 -25.94 -5.09
N LYS A 71 -25.99 -25.53 -6.07
CA LYS A 71 -25.62 -24.46 -7.00
C LYS A 71 -25.75 -23.10 -6.32
N LEU A 72 -24.66 -22.35 -6.33
CA LEU A 72 -24.58 -20.97 -5.89
C LEU A 72 -24.61 -20.03 -7.10
N SER A 73 -25.13 -18.84 -6.91
CA SER A 73 -25.09 -17.74 -7.89
C SER A 73 -24.61 -16.44 -7.24
N ALA A 74 -24.19 -15.49 -8.05
CA ALA A 74 -23.84 -14.15 -7.59
C ALA A 74 -24.98 -13.51 -6.76
N ASP A 75 -26.23 -13.65 -7.19
CA ASP A 75 -27.37 -13.11 -6.44
C ASP A 75 -27.57 -13.81 -5.09
N SER A 76 -27.35 -15.13 -5.03
CA SER A 76 -27.41 -15.84 -3.75
C SER A 76 -26.31 -15.34 -2.81
N ILE A 77 -25.09 -15.12 -3.29
CA ILE A 77 -23.98 -14.57 -2.48
C ILE A 77 -24.28 -13.14 -2.03
N ASP A 78 -24.81 -12.31 -2.94
CA ASP A 78 -25.13 -10.90 -2.69
C ASP A 78 -26.18 -10.72 -1.58
N SER A 79 -27.19 -11.59 -1.55
CA SER A 79 -28.29 -11.54 -0.58
C SER A 79 -27.85 -11.68 0.88
N ILE A 80 -26.65 -12.23 1.14
CA ILE A 80 -26.14 -12.49 2.50
C ILE A 80 -24.84 -11.76 2.80
N PHE A 81 -23.91 -11.73 1.84
CA PHE A 81 -22.55 -11.26 2.06
C PHE A 81 -22.31 -9.85 1.54
N ASN A 82 -23.31 -9.24 0.89
CA ASN A 82 -23.25 -7.93 0.26
C ASN A 82 -22.01 -7.78 -0.62
N ILE A 83 -22.13 -8.15 -1.90
CA ILE A 83 -20.98 -8.11 -2.82
C ILE A 83 -20.41 -6.69 -2.87
N SER A 84 -21.26 -5.65 -2.88
CA SER A 84 -20.84 -4.26 -2.98
C SER A 84 -19.92 -3.79 -1.85
N GLU A 85 -20.11 -4.29 -0.63
CA GLU A 85 -19.24 -4.00 0.53
C GLU A 85 -17.85 -4.62 0.43
N ASN A 86 -17.71 -5.67 -0.39
CA ASN A 86 -16.46 -6.41 -0.58
C ASN A 86 -15.72 -5.99 -1.87
N LEU A 87 -16.31 -5.10 -2.68
CA LEU A 87 -15.72 -4.57 -3.91
C LEU A 87 -15.05 -3.22 -3.69
N THR A 88 -14.08 -2.91 -4.55
CA THR A 88 -13.56 -1.53 -4.65
C THR A 88 -14.56 -0.60 -5.34
N GLU A 89 -14.26 0.70 -5.42
CA GLU A 89 -15.05 1.66 -6.20
C GLU A 89 -15.16 1.26 -7.68
N PHE A 90 -14.04 0.85 -8.30
CA PHE A 90 -14.05 0.28 -9.66
C PHE A 90 -14.98 -0.93 -9.75
N GLY A 91 -14.92 -1.82 -8.76
CA GLY A 91 -15.77 -3.00 -8.72
C GLY A 91 -17.26 -2.64 -8.64
N ASN A 92 -17.60 -1.66 -7.80
CA ASN A 92 -18.97 -1.17 -7.68
C ASN A 92 -19.48 -0.52 -8.98
N ASN A 93 -18.64 0.26 -9.66
CA ASN A 93 -18.97 0.84 -10.97
C ASN A 93 -19.16 -0.22 -12.08
N ASN A 94 -18.65 -1.45 -11.88
CA ASN A 94 -18.73 -2.57 -12.82
C ASN A 94 -19.50 -3.77 -12.22
N LEU A 95 -20.40 -3.53 -11.27
CA LEU A 95 -21.04 -4.58 -10.46
C LEU A 95 -21.70 -5.69 -11.29
N GLN A 96 -22.41 -5.35 -12.37
CA GLN A 96 -23.10 -6.35 -13.19
C GLN A 96 -22.12 -7.29 -13.91
N SER A 97 -21.05 -6.73 -14.49
CA SER A 97 -19.99 -7.51 -15.12
C SER A 97 -19.29 -8.41 -14.10
N ILE A 98 -19.04 -7.89 -12.90
CA ILE A 98 -18.43 -8.68 -11.82
C ILE A 98 -19.36 -9.78 -11.31
N LYS A 99 -20.68 -9.54 -11.21
CA LYS A 99 -21.65 -10.60 -10.90
C LYS A 99 -21.63 -11.70 -11.95
N GLN A 100 -21.45 -11.36 -13.23
CA GLN A 100 -21.28 -12.35 -14.29
C GLN A 100 -19.97 -13.15 -14.11
N THR A 101 -18.86 -12.48 -13.82
CA THR A 101 -17.58 -13.14 -13.49
C THR A 101 -17.72 -14.05 -12.27
N ILE A 102 -18.41 -13.62 -11.20
CA ILE A 102 -18.67 -14.42 -10.00
C ILE A 102 -19.40 -15.72 -10.36
N ASN A 103 -20.45 -15.67 -11.18
CA ASN A 103 -21.17 -16.87 -11.60
C ASN A 103 -20.24 -17.87 -12.33
N GLN A 104 -19.44 -17.39 -13.28
CA GLN A 104 -18.46 -18.22 -14.00
C GLN A 104 -17.44 -18.84 -13.02
N TYR A 105 -16.98 -18.07 -12.05
CA TYR A 105 -16.02 -18.53 -11.06
C TYR A 105 -16.57 -19.51 -10.04
N LEU A 106 -17.85 -19.40 -9.69
CA LEU A 106 -18.50 -20.41 -8.86
C LEU A 106 -18.55 -21.76 -9.57
N ASP A 107 -18.80 -21.77 -10.88
CA ASP A 107 -18.77 -22.99 -11.70
C ASP A 107 -17.35 -23.57 -11.80
N ASP A 108 -16.33 -22.72 -12.03
CA ASP A 108 -14.91 -23.12 -12.04
C ASP A 108 -14.46 -23.70 -10.70
N PHE A 109 -14.86 -23.04 -9.61
CA PHE A 109 -14.56 -23.47 -8.26
C PHE A 109 -15.16 -24.86 -7.99
N HIS A 110 -16.44 -25.06 -8.32
CA HIS A 110 -17.09 -26.36 -8.16
C HIS A 110 -16.40 -27.45 -8.99
N ARG A 111 -16.06 -27.17 -10.25
CA ARG A 111 -15.32 -28.11 -11.12
C ARG A 111 -13.97 -28.51 -10.54
N LYS A 112 -13.22 -27.55 -9.99
CA LYS A 112 -11.89 -27.74 -9.40
C LYS A 112 -11.94 -28.48 -8.07
N HIS A 113 -12.84 -28.08 -7.17
CA HIS A 113 -12.87 -28.59 -5.79
C HIS A 113 -13.86 -29.75 -5.59
N LYS A 114 -14.68 -30.07 -6.60
CA LYS A 114 -15.77 -31.08 -6.54
C LYS A 114 -16.81 -30.81 -5.45
N GLN A 115 -16.93 -29.53 -5.06
CA GLN A 115 -17.84 -29.03 -4.05
C GLN A 115 -18.01 -27.51 -4.20
N ASN A 116 -19.13 -26.97 -3.74
CA ASN A 116 -19.42 -25.54 -3.76
C ASN A 116 -18.59 -24.76 -2.72
N LEU A 117 -18.52 -23.44 -2.89
CA LEU A 117 -17.71 -22.53 -2.08
C LEU A 117 -18.06 -22.60 -0.57
N LEU A 118 -19.34 -22.63 -0.24
CA LEU A 118 -19.78 -22.63 1.16
C LEU A 118 -19.45 -23.98 1.83
N TYR A 119 -19.72 -25.10 1.15
CA TYR A 119 -19.37 -26.44 1.62
C TYR A 119 -17.86 -26.61 1.81
N TYR A 120 -17.05 -26.11 0.87
CA TYR A 120 -15.59 -26.07 1.00
C TYR A 120 -15.17 -25.31 2.27
N SER A 121 -15.80 -24.15 2.51
CA SER A 121 -15.50 -23.29 3.66
C SER A 121 -15.74 -24.01 4.99
N LEU A 122 -16.81 -24.81 5.08
CA LEU A 122 -17.11 -25.59 6.28
C LEU A 122 -16.04 -26.64 6.61
N GLY A 123 -15.63 -27.42 5.59
CA GLY A 123 -14.67 -28.50 5.76
C GLY A 123 -13.33 -28.03 6.35
N GLN A 124 -12.91 -26.80 6.04
CA GLN A 124 -11.69 -26.20 6.58
C GLN A 124 -11.78 -25.88 8.08
N ASN A 125 -12.97 -25.65 8.62
CA ASN A 125 -13.16 -25.13 9.98
C ASN A 125 -13.50 -26.21 11.03
N LYS A 126 -13.59 -27.51 10.67
CA LYS A 126 -13.78 -28.68 11.57
C LYS A 126 -14.92 -28.51 12.61
N ILE A 127 -16.14 -28.26 12.15
CA ILE A 127 -17.25 -27.85 13.03
C ILE A 127 -18.16 -29.04 13.39
N LYS A 128 -18.69 -29.03 14.62
CA LYS A 128 -19.64 -30.04 15.13
C LYS A 128 -21.08 -29.61 14.82
N LYS A 129 -21.91 -30.56 14.38
CA LYS A 129 -23.36 -30.37 14.24
C LYS A 129 -24.02 -30.17 15.61
N ALA A 130 -24.99 -29.26 15.68
CA ALA A 130 -25.83 -29.02 16.84
C ALA A 130 -27.30 -29.02 16.41
N ASP A 131 -28.16 -29.63 17.20
CA ASP A 131 -29.60 -29.60 16.95
C ASP A 131 -30.19 -28.28 17.45
N TYR A 132 -31.02 -27.64 16.64
CA TYR A 132 -31.78 -26.47 17.09
C TYR A 132 -33.23 -26.52 16.60
N GLU A 133 -34.09 -25.80 17.32
CA GLU A 133 -35.51 -25.64 17.00
C GLU A 133 -35.71 -24.38 16.16
N LYS A 134 -36.22 -24.56 14.93
CA LYS A 134 -36.55 -23.46 14.03
C LYS A 134 -38.05 -23.19 14.05
N HIS A 135 -38.41 -21.94 14.35
CA HIS A 135 -39.76 -21.44 14.14
C HIS A 135 -39.97 -21.12 12.66
N LEU A 136 -40.98 -21.73 12.05
CA LEU A 136 -41.37 -21.47 10.67
C LEU A 136 -42.45 -20.37 10.60
N PHE A 137 -42.52 -19.68 9.46
CA PHE A 137 -43.53 -18.67 9.16
C PHE A 137 -43.50 -17.47 10.12
N THR A 138 -42.31 -17.09 10.57
CA THR A 138 -42.12 -15.94 11.48
C THR A 138 -42.71 -14.67 10.88
N GLY A 139 -43.50 -13.94 11.67
CA GLY A 139 -44.26 -12.76 11.23
C GLY A 139 -45.77 -12.99 11.11
N ILE A 140 -46.23 -14.24 11.20
CA ILE A 140 -47.65 -14.58 11.34
C ILE A 140 -47.92 -14.91 12.81
N SER A 141 -48.73 -14.08 13.48
CA SER A 141 -48.97 -14.13 14.93
C SER A 141 -49.53 -15.47 15.43
N ASP A 142 -50.25 -16.20 14.59
CA ASP A 142 -51.03 -17.38 14.98
C ASP A 142 -50.43 -18.72 14.52
N VAL A 143 -49.26 -18.71 13.87
CA VAL A 143 -48.59 -19.93 13.41
C VAL A 143 -47.37 -20.21 14.28
N ARG A 144 -47.42 -21.30 15.06
CA ARG A 144 -46.29 -21.81 15.85
C ARG A 144 -45.88 -23.19 15.38
N LEU A 145 -45.32 -23.26 14.18
CA LEU A 145 -44.71 -24.49 13.67
C LEU A 145 -43.22 -24.49 14.01
N ILE A 146 -42.77 -25.53 14.70
CA ILE A 146 -41.37 -25.73 15.05
C ILE A 146 -40.87 -27.00 14.37
N VAL A 147 -39.76 -26.89 13.66
CA VAL A 147 -39.02 -28.04 13.14
C VAL A 147 -37.70 -28.17 13.87
N LYS A 148 -37.40 -29.38 14.33
CA LYS A 148 -36.05 -29.72 14.81
C LYS A 148 -35.17 -29.95 13.60
N VAL A 149 -34.05 -29.26 13.55
CA VAL A 149 -33.13 -29.43 12.45
C VAL A 149 -31.70 -29.49 12.97
N SER A 150 -30.97 -30.50 12.49
CA SER A 150 -29.58 -30.75 12.87
C SER A 150 -28.66 -29.98 11.94
N PHE A 151 -27.96 -28.98 12.46
CA PHE A 151 -27.28 -27.98 11.65
C PHE A 151 -26.00 -27.48 12.30
N GLU A 152 -25.16 -26.82 11.52
CA GLU A 152 -23.92 -26.26 12.01
C GLU A 152 -24.18 -24.88 12.61
N ASN A 153 -23.47 -24.51 13.69
CA ASN A 153 -23.74 -23.27 14.43
C ASN A 153 -23.39 -22.01 13.60
N SER A 154 -24.41 -21.46 12.93
CA SER A 154 -24.42 -20.26 12.07
C SER A 154 -23.63 -19.06 12.62
N LYS A 155 -23.74 -18.76 13.92
CA LYS A 155 -23.07 -17.61 14.54
C LYS A 155 -21.55 -17.78 14.59
N THR A 156 -21.07 -19.01 14.79
CA THR A 156 -19.64 -19.32 14.70
C THR A 156 -19.15 -19.43 13.26
N LEU A 157 -20.04 -19.76 12.32
CA LEU A 157 -19.75 -19.94 10.90
C LEU A 157 -19.60 -18.65 10.12
N TYR A 158 -20.37 -17.63 10.50
CA TYR A 158 -20.45 -16.41 9.70
C TYR A 158 -19.09 -15.79 9.45
N LYS A 159 -18.31 -15.55 10.51
CA LYS A 159 -17.03 -14.84 10.42
C LYS A 159 -16.01 -15.54 9.50
N PRO A 160 -15.74 -16.86 9.63
CA PRO A 160 -14.82 -17.54 8.73
C PRO A 160 -15.35 -17.65 7.29
N ILE A 161 -16.65 -17.91 7.10
CA ILE A 161 -17.24 -17.99 5.75
C ILE A 161 -17.24 -16.60 5.09
N ASN A 162 -17.64 -15.55 5.80
CA ASN A 162 -17.62 -14.18 5.31
C ASN A 162 -16.22 -13.77 4.86
N LYS A 163 -15.19 -14.16 5.61
CA LYS A 163 -13.80 -13.93 5.19
C LYS A 163 -13.46 -14.64 3.88
N GLN A 164 -13.78 -15.93 3.75
CA GLN A 164 -13.51 -16.69 2.52
C GLN A 164 -14.32 -16.19 1.31
N VAL A 165 -15.58 -15.82 1.52
CA VAL A 165 -16.42 -15.22 0.48
C VAL A 165 -15.87 -13.85 0.07
N GLY A 166 -15.40 -13.03 1.01
CA GLY A 166 -14.74 -11.76 0.69
C GLY A 166 -13.44 -11.94 -0.10
N GLU A 167 -12.61 -12.93 0.25
CA GLU A 167 -11.42 -13.31 -0.53
C GLU A 167 -11.78 -13.77 -1.95
N PHE A 168 -12.84 -14.57 -2.09
CA PHE A 168 -13.36 -15.03 -3.37
C PHE A 168 -13.88 -13.88 -4.24
N ILE A 169 -14.68 -12.95 -3.68
CA ILE A 169 -15.18 -11.76 -4.39
C ILE A 169 -14.01 -10.91 -4.88
N ARG A 170 -13.00 -10.70 -4.04
CA ARG A 170 -11.77 -9.98 -4.42
C ARG A 170 -11.02 -10.66 -5.57
N GLU A 171 -10.96 -11.99 -5.58
CA GLU A 171 -10.37 -12.75 -6.68
C GLU A 171 -11.17 -12.58 -7.99
N CYS A 172 -12.50 -12.61 -7.93
CA CYS A 172 -13.36 -12.35 -9.09
C CYS A 172 -13.14 -10.93 -9.65
N GLU A 173 -13.07 -9.92 -8.79
CA GLU A 173 -12.78 -8.56 -9.20
C GLU A 173 -11.38 -8.44 -9.85
N ASN A 174 -10.38 -9.11 -9.30
CA ASN A 174 -9.03 -9.20 -9.87
C ASN A 174 -9.02 -9.82 -11.26
N ARG A 175 -9.80 -10.87 -11.48
CA ARG A 175 -9.84 -11.54 -12.77
C ARG A 175 -10.56 -10.72 -13.81
N TYR A 176 -11.68 -10.09 -13.43
CA TYR A 176 -12.33 -9.11 -14.28
C TYR A 176 -11.36 -7.97 -14.65
N ARG A 177 -10.55 -7.49 -13.69
CA ARG A 177 -9.48 -6.54 -13.98
C ARG A 177 -8.47 -7.10 -14.98
N ALA A 178 -7.94 -8.31 -14.77
CA ALA A 178 -6.96 -8.93 -15.65
C ALA A 178 -7.48 -9.10 -17.09
N GLU A 179 -8.72 -9.54 -17.25
CA GLU A 179 -9.39 -9.68 -18.55
C GLU A 179 -9.52 -8.34 -19.29
N ASN A 180 -9.64 -7.25 -18.52
CA ASN A 180 -9.67 -5.88 -19.05
C ASN A 180 -8.29 -5.20 -19.06
N ASN A 181 -7.20 -5.97 -18.90
CA ASN A 181 -5.82 -5.48 -18.85
C ASN A 181 -5.57 -4.44 -17.74
N LEU A 182 -6.33 -4.52 -16.65
CA LEU A 182 -6.21 -3.69 -15.46
C LEU A 182 -5.38 -4.40 -14.37
N PRO A 183 -4.68 -3.63 -13.52
CA PRO A 183 -3.85 -4.16 -12.45
C PRO A 183 -4.66 -4.87 -11.35
N LEU A 184 -4.15 -5.96 -10.78
CA LEU A 184 -4.86 -6.67 -9.71
C LEU A 184 -4.88 -5.88 -8.38
N ILE A 185 -5.92 -6.03 -7.58
CA ILE A 185 -6.05 -5.47 -6.22
C ILE A 185 -4.94 -6.04 -5.33
N GLY A 186 -4.07 -5.16 -4.84
CA GLY A 186 -2.95 -5.51 -3.96
C GLY A 186 -1.66 -5.83 -4.72
N GLU A 187 -1.75 -6.10 -6.02
CA GLU A 187 -0.64 -5.83 -6.93
C GLU A 187 -0.66 -4.32 -7.14
N GLY A 188 -0.04 -3.57 -6.23
CA GLY A 188 0.09 -2.13 -6.38
C GLY A 188 0.67 -1.79 -7.74
N TRP A 189 -0.20 -1.50 -8.68
CA TRP A 189 0.09 -1.00 -10.01
C TRP A 189 -0.96 0.08 -10.20
N ILE A 190 -0.60 1.34 -10.07
CA ILE A 190 0.64 1.90 -10.60
C ILE A 190 1.39 2.66 -9.51
N SER A 191 2.56 2.14 -9.13
CA SER A 191 3.63 2.95 -8.57
C SER A 191 3.90 4.04 -9.60
N GLU A 192 3.59 5.29 -9.28
CA GLU A 192 4.10 6.55 -9.87
C GLU A 192 4.81 6.44 -11.24
N THR A 193 5.91 5.68 -11.29
CA THR A 193 6.60 5.16 -12.49
C THR A 193 5.74 4.76 -13.69
N VAL A 194 4.65 3.97 -13.54
CA VAL A 194 3.88 3.55 -14.72
C VAL A 194 2.98 4.67 -15.24
N LEU A 195 2.44 5.49 -14.34
CA LEU A 195 1.65 6.67 -14.70
C LEU A 195 2.57 7.64 -15.43
N TYR A 196 3.81 7.79 -14.95
CA TYR A 196 4.85 8.56 -15.63
C TYR A 196 5.08 8.08 -17.07
N TYR A 197 5.27 6.77 -17.30
CA TYR A 197 5.47 6.26 -18.65
C TYR A 197 4.23 6.41 -19.54
N GLN A 198 3.02 6.19 -19.01
CA GLN A 198 1.77 6.45 -19.75
C GLN A 198 1.68 7.91 -20.18
N MET A 199 1.96 8.86 -19.27
CA MET A 199 1.99 10.27 -19.60
C MET A 199 3.06 10.58 -20.66
N LYS A 200 4.26 10.00 -20.53
CA LYS A 200 5.34 10.21 -21.50
C LYS A 200 4.99 9.71 -22.90
N GLU A 201 4.27 8.59 -23.02
CA GLU A 201 3.86 8.03 -24.31
C GLU A 201 2.65 8.75 -24.91
N LEU A 202 1.69 9.18 -24.09
CA LEU A 202 0.50 9.91 -24.55
C LEU A 202 0.82 11.32 -25.02
N PHE A 203 1.87 11.94 -24.48
CA PHE A 203 2.27 13.32 -24.76
C PHE A 203 3.71 13.37 -25.32
N PRO A 204 4.00 12.76 -26.48
CA PRO A 204 5.36 12.64 -27.00
C PRO A 204 6.00 13.99 -27.35
N SER A 205 5.17 14.99 -27.68
CA SER A 205 5.60 16.35 -28.01
C SER A 205 5.89 17.23 -26.78
N HIS A 206 5.70 16.72 -25.55
CA HIS A 206 5.88 17.47 -24.32
C HIS A 206 6.93 16.84 -23.40
N GLN A 207 7.67 17.68 -22.69
CA GLN A 207 8.57 17.18 -21.64
C GLN A 207 7.76 16.69 -20.42
N VAL A 208 7.90 15.39 -20.12
CA VAL A 208 7.33 14.76 -18.92
C VAL A 208 8.47 14.34 -17.98
N LEU A 209 8.47 14.87 -16.76
CA LEU A 209 9.46 14.58 -15.72
C LEU A 209 8.84 13.74 -14.60
N SER A 210 9.57 12.77 -14.06
CA SER A 210 9.21 12.04 -12.84
C SER A 210 9.98 12.56 -11.62
N HIS A 211 9.40 12.44 -10.43
CA HIS A 211 9.99 12.88 -9.16
C HIS A 211 10.58 14.30 -9.23
N ALA A 212 9.87 15.22 -9.87
CA ALA A 212 10.34 16.58 -10.14
C ALA A 212 10.48 17.36 -8.83
N LYS A 213 11.71 17.76 -8.51
CA LYS A 213 12.03 18.61 -7.34
C LYS A 213 12.07 20.06 -7.79
N LEU A 214 11.04 20.82 -7.39
CA LEU A 214 10.97 22.26 -7.64
C LEU A 214 11.45 23.01 -6.39
N ASP A 215 12.17 24.11 -6.58
CA ASP A 215 12.81 24.86 -5.47
C ASP A 215 11.82 25.26 -4.37
N PHE A 216 10.58 25.59 -4.73
CA PHE A 216 9.54 26.00 -3.78
C PHE A 216 8.90 24.85 -2.99
N LEU A 217 9.16 23.58 -3.35
CA LEU A 217 8.64 22.40 -2.66
C LEU A 217 9.57 21.86 -1.57
N GLY A 218 10.78 22.43 -1.43
CA GLY A 218 11.76 22.03 -0.43
C GLY A 218 12.16 20.55 -0.56
N LEU A 219 11.91 19.75 0.47
CA LEU A 219 12.25 18.31 0.48
C LEU A 219 11.23 17.43 -0.27
N GLN A 220 10.11 18.01 -0.71
CA GLN A 220 9.06 17.30 -1.43
C GLN A 220 9.34 17.32 -2.94
N HIS A 221 8.78 16.35 -3.64
CA HIS A 221 8.80 16.29 -5.11
C HIS A 221 7.38 16.14 -5.62
N LEU A 222 7.22 16.41 -6.91
CA LEU A 222 6.04 16.08 -7.69
C LEU A 222 6.26 14.75 -8.39
N ASP A 223 5.27 13.89 -8.32
CA ASP A 223 5.34 12.56 -8.92
C ASP A 223 5.57 12.63 -10.43
N ILE A 224 4.77 13.45 -11.12
CA ILE A 224 4.89 13.74 -12.54
C ILE A 224 4.72 15.25 -12.76
N TYR A 225 5.57 15.83 -13.60
CA TYR A 225 5.54 17.26 -13.91
C TYR A 225 5.76 17.55 -15.40
N PHE A 226 4.93 18.44 -15.94
CA PHE A 226 4.99 19.02 -17.28
C PHE A 226 5.45 20.49 -17.15
N PRO A 227 6.75 20.78 -17.30
CA PRO A 227 7.29 22.12 -17.05
C PRO A 227 6.66 23.19 -17.93
N GLU A 228 6.47 22.89 -19.20
CA GLU A 228 5.92 23.80 -20.21
C GLU A 228 4.47 24.18 -19.91
N LEU A 229 3.70 23.25 -19.32
CA LEU A 229 2.30 23.44 -18.97
C LEU A 229 2.10 23.99 -17.55
N LYS A 230 3.17 24.00 -16.74
CA LYS A 230 3.10 24.16 -15.29
C LYS A 230 1.98 23.29 -14.71
N LEU A 231 2.02 22.00 -15.03
CA LEU A 231 1.01 21.02 -14.64
C LEU A 231 1.71 19.84 -14.00
N ALA A 232 1.17 19.34 -12.90
CA ALA A 232 1.69 18.22 -12.15
C ALA A 232 0.59 17.21 -11.87
N ILE A 233 0.97 15.94 -11.74
CA ILE A 233 0.07 14.84 -11.38
C ILE A 233 0.70 14.10 -10.20
N GLU A 234 -0.06 13.92 -9.13
CA GLU A 234 0.32 13.17 -7.93
C GLU A 234 -0.49 11.89 -7.81
N TYR A 235 0.18 10.77 -7.57
CA TYR A 235 -0.46 9.50 -7.31
C TYR A 235 -0.74 9.33 -5.82
N GLN A 236 -2.02 9.31 -5.45
CA GLN A 236 -2.49 9.32 -4.07
C GLN A 236 -2.87 7.89 -3.64
N GLY A 237 -2.03 7.19 -2.88
CA GLY A 237 -2.36 5.84 -2.39
C GLY A 237 -3.53 5.79 -1.37
N GLU A 238 -4.04 4.60 -1.05
CA GLU A 238 -5.18 4.40 -0.13
C GLU A 238 -5.00 5.04 1.27
N GLN A 239 -3.75 5.29 1.69
CA GLN A 239 -3.45 5.99 2.95
C GLN A 239 -3.90 7.46 2.99
N HIS A 240 -4.29 8.05 1.86
CA HIS A 240 -4.78 9.44 1.76
C HIS A 240 -6.31 9.56 1.86
N SER A 241 -7.06 8.47 1.70
CA SER A 241 -8.53 8.46 1.78
C SER A 241 -9.08 7.84 3.08
N LYS A 242 -8.32 6.98 3.76
CA LYS A 242 -8.73 6.37 5.03
C LYS A 242 -7.55 6.15 5.99
N PRO A 243 -7.79 6.17 7.31
CA PRO A 243 -6.78 5.83 8.30
C PRO A 243 -6.40 4.35 8.18
N VAL A 244 -5.16 4.09 7.74
CA VAL A 244 -4.63 2.72 7.64
C VAL A 244 -3.76 2.43 8.87
N SER A 245 -4.14 1.43 9.66
CA SER A 245 -3.48 1.07 10.94
C SER A 245 -1.99 0.80 10.78
N ARG A 246 -1.58 0.17 9.67
CA ARG A 246 -0.17 -0.11 9.34
C ARG A 246 0.66 1.16 9.08
N PHE A 247 0.02 2.27 8.71
CA PHE A 247 0.67 3.56 8.43
C PHE A 247 0.49 4.59 9.55
N GLY A 248 0.01 4.17 10.73
CA GLY A 248 -0.09 5.03 11.91
C GLY A 248 -1.50 5.51 12.26
N GLY A 249 -2.53 4.99 11.58
CA GLY A 249 -3.95 5.23 11.89
C GLY A 249 -4.38 6.69 11.74
N GLU A 250 -5.41 7.09 12.49
CA GLU A 250 -6.07 8.41 12.39
C GLU A 250 -5.12 9.60 12.46
N LYS A 251 -4.11 9.53 13.33
CA LYS A 251 -3.13 10.61 13.50
C LYS A 251 -2.23 10.78 12.26
N ALA A 252 -1.87 9.69 11.60
CA ALA A 252 -1.06 9.76 10.37
C ALA A 252 -1.90 10.24 9.18
N PHE A 253 -3.19 9.88 9.16
CA PHE A 253 -4.14 10.34 8.16
C PHE A 253 -4.33 11.87 8.19
N GLN A 254 -4.54 12.46 9.37
CA GLN A 254 -4.67 13.92 9.53
C GLN A 254 -3.38 14.65 9.09
N LEU A 255 -2.22 14.17 9.51
CA LEU A 255 -0.93 14.74 9.11
C LEU A 255 -0.61 14.58 7.62
N ASN A 256 -1.20 13.61 6.93
CA ASN A 256 -1.06 13.48 5.48
C ASN A 256 -1.96 14.50 4.77
N ARG A 257 -3.22 14.64 5.20
CA ARG A 257 -4.12 15.68 4.67
C ARG A 257 -3.56 17.10 4.79
N GLU A 258 -2.92 17.41 5.91
CA GLU A 258 -2.25 18.71 6.11
C GLU A 258 -1.09 18.92 5.13
N ARG A 259 -0.30 17.88 4.85
CA ARG A 259 0.80 17.97 3.87
C ARG A 259 0.29 18.11 2.45
N ASP A 260 -0.74 17.37 2.07
CA ASP A 260 -1.32 17.44 0.74
C ASP A 260 -1.94 18.83 0.50
N ALA A 261 -2.63 19.38 1.50
CA ALA A 261 -3.18 20.74 1.43
C ALA A 261 -2.08 21.80 1.24
N ARG A 262 -0.97 21.67 1.97
CA ARG A 262 0.16 22.58 1.83
C ARG A 262 0.88 22.45 0.49
N LYS A 263 1.10 21.22 0.02
CA LYS A 263 1.70 20.96 -1.29
C LYS A 263 0.85 21.60 -2.39
N LYS A 264 -0.48 21.47 -2.30
CA LYS A 264 -1.43 22.11 -3.22
C LYS A 264 -1.32 23.63 -3.20
N ASP A 265 -1.33 24.26 -2.02
CA ASP A 265 -1.22 25.72 -1.88
C ASP A 265 0.11 26.26 -2.44
N LEU A 266 1.23 25.56 -2.19
CA LEU A 266 2.53 25.90 -2.76
C LEU A 266 2.54 25.82 -4.29
N CYS A 267 1.92 24.78 -4.86
CA CYS A 267 1.77 24.66 -6.31
C CYS A 267 0.92 25.79 -6.90
N GLU A 268 -0.23 26.09 -6.30
CA GLU A 268 -1.14 27.16 -6.76
C GLU A 268 -0.46 28.54 -6.73
N LYS A 269 0.23 28.88 -5.63
CA LYS A 269 1.00 30.14 -5.50
C LYS A 269 2.08 30.31 -6.57
N ASN A 270 2.63 29.20 -7.08
CA ASN A 270 3.66 29.20 -8.12
C ASN A 270 3.09 28.97 -9.54
N GLY A 271 1.76 28.97 -9.69
CA GLY A 271 1.07 28.80 -10.96
C GLY A 271 1.14 27.38 -11.53
N VAL A 272 1.44 26.39 -10.70
CA VAL A 272 1.44 24.97 -11.03
C VAL A 272 0.06 24.37 -10.72
N SER A 273 -0.60 23.82 -11.73
CA SER A 273 -1.86 23.09 -11.55
C SER A 273 -1.57 21.67 -11.11
N LEU A 274 -2.17 21.25 -9.99
CA LEU A 274 -1.94 19.93 -9.41
C LEU A 274 -3.17 19.04 -9.58
N LEU A 275 -3.02 17.94 -10.31
CA LEU A 275 -4.01 16.88 -10.51
C LEU A 275 -3.69 15.67 -9.65
N TYR A 276 -4.69 14.85 -9.34
CA TYR A 276 -4.54 13.68 -8.49
C TYR A 276 -5.04 12.42 -9.20
N ALA A 277 -4.22 11.37 -9.20
CA ALA A 277 -4.60 10.04 -9.64
C ALA A 277 -4.70 9.11 -8.43
N TYR A 278 -5.82 8.39 -8.30
CA TYR A 278 -6.08 7.47 -7.18
C TYR A 278 -5.93 6.01 -7.62
N PRO A 279 -5.83 5.04 -6.69
CA PRO A 279 -5.70 3.64 -7.06
C PRO A 279 -6.96 3.20 -7.83
N GLY A 280 -6.75 2.60 -9.01
CA GLY A 280 -7.84 2.28 -9.92
C GLY A 280 -8.31 3.44 -10.81
N TYR A 281 -7.51 4.51 -10.96
CA TYR A 281 -7.83 5.61 -11.88
C TYR A 281 -8.14 5.13 -13.29
N ASP A 282 -9.11 5.78 -13.93
CA ASP A 282 -9.33 5.68 -15.38
C ASP A 282 -8.37 6.64 -16.09
N LEU A 283 -7.50 6.09 -16.95
CA LEU A 283 -6.53 6.87 -17.72
C LEU A 283 -7.22 7.91 -18.60
N ARG A 284 -8.39 7.62 -19.16
CA ARG A 284 -9.14 8.58 -19.99
C ARG A 284 -9.63 9.76 -19.16
N SER A 285 -10.14 9.50 -17.95
CA SER A 285 -10.51 10.56 -17.02
C SER A 285 -9.34 11.48 -16.70
N VAL A 286 -8.18 10.92 -16.36
CA VAL A 286 -6.97 11.70 -16.04
C VAL A 286 -6.54 12.55 -17.25
N VAL A 287 -6.54 11.99 -18.46
CA VAL A 287 -6.22 12.72 -19.69
C VAL A 287 -7.22 13.85 -19.96
N ASN A 288 -8.51 13.61 -19.76
CA ASN A 288 -9.53 14.64 -19.93
C ASN A 288 -9.35 15.80 -18.96
N GLU A 289 -8.97 15.52 -17.71
CA GLU A 289 -8.65 16.57 -16.72
C GLU A 289 -7.44 17.41 -17.15
N ILE A 290 -6.39 16.76 -17.70
CA ILE A 290 -5.22 17.46 -18.25
C ILE A 290 -5.66 18.41 -19.38
N ILE A 291 -6.45 17.93 -20.33
CA ILE A 291 -6.97 18.74 -21.46
C ILE A 291 -7.72 19.96 -20.92
N GLN A 292 -8.67 19.75 -20.01
CA GLN A 292 -9.48 20.85 -19.47
C GLN A 292 -8.63 21.92 -18.75
N VAL A 293 -7.60 21.50 -18.00
CA VAL A 293 -6.70 22.44 -17.33
C VAL A 293 -5.83 23.20 -18.34
N VAL A 294 -5.34 22.53 -19.37
CA VAL A 294 -4.53 23.13 -20.43
C VAL A 294 -5.36 24.14 -21.24
N ASP A 295 -6.58 23.78 -21.61
CA ASP A 295 -7.52 24.66 -22.34
C ASP A 295 -7.83 25.92 -21.53
N LYS A 296 -8.11 25.78 -20.22
CA LYS A 296 -8.34 26.92 -19.31
C LYS A 296 -7.14 27.86 -19.22
N LYS A 297 -5.93 27.37 -19.47
CA LYS A 297 -4.70 28.17 -19.52
C LYS A 297 -4.44 28.79 -20.89
N GLY A 298 -5.32 28.58 -21.88
CA GLY A 298 -5.14 29.06 -23.25
C GLY A 298 -3.96 28.41 -23.97
N LYS A 299 -3.59 27.19 -23.56
CA LYS A 299 -2.51 26.41 -24.17
C LYS A 299 -3.12 25.25 -24.97
N THR A 300 -2.33 24.69 -25.88
CA THR A 300 -2.72 23.52 -26.67
C THR A 300 -1.90 22.32 -26.24
N ILE A 301 -2.51 21.13 -26.18
CA ILE A 301 -1.81 19.88 -25.91
C ILE A 301 -2.11 18.87 -27.02
N GLU A 302 -1.05 18.29 -27.58
CA GLU A 302 -1.13 17.23 -28.58
C GLU A 302 -1.11 15.88 -27.87
N ILE A 303 -2.01 14.98 -28.28
CA ILE A 303 -2.22 13.68 -27.63
C ILE A 303 -2.21 12.58 -28.68
N ASP A 304 -1.43 11.54 -28.44
CA ASP A 304 -1.50 10.33 -29.26
C ASP A 304 -2.75 9.50 -28.88
N LYS A 305 -3.86 9.77 -29.59
CA LYS A 305 -5.15 9.08 -29.37
C LYS A 305 -5.07 7.57 -29.64
N THR A 306 -4.15 7.12 -30.49
CA THR A 306 -4.01 5.68 -30.80
C THR A 306 -3.48 4.90 -29.61
N ARG A 307 -2.62 5.52 -28.79
CA ARG A 307 -2.10 4.97 -27.53
C ARG A 307 -3.10 5.03 -26.38
N LEU A 308 -4.03 5.99 -26.42
CA LEU A 308 -5.14 6.09 -25.46
C LEU A 308 -6.19 4.99 -25.65
N GLU A 309 -6.37 4.52 -26.90
CA GLU A 309 -7.34 3.50 -27.26
C GLU A 309 -6.78 2.06 -27.21
N ASN A 310 -5.47 1.90 -27.41
CA ASN A 310 -4.75 0.64 -27.24
C ASN A 310 -3.57 0.82 -26.26
N PRO A 311 -3.82 0.84 -24.95
CA PRO A 311 -2.76 0.79 -23.95
C PRO A 311 -2.21 -0.64 -23.92
N SER A 312 -1.38 -1.02 -24.89
CA SER A 312 -0.79 -2.36 -24.96
C SER A 312 0.28 -2.52 -23.87
N LEU A 313 -0.15 -2.58 -22.60
CA LEU A 313 0.66 -2.94 -21.44
C LEU A 313 1.43 -4.25 -21.69
N TYR A 314 0.88 -5.15 -22.51
CA TYR A 314 1.53 -6.37 -22.95
C TYR A 314 2.77 -6.12 -23.82
N GLN A 315 2.72 -5.18 -24.78
CA GLN A 315 3.90 -4.81 -25.59
C GLN A 315 4.92 -4.04 -24.75
N LEU A 316 4.45 -3.16 -23.85
CA LEU A 316 5.32 -2.46 -22.88
C LEU A 316 6.10 -3.45 -22.00
N LYS A 317 5.42 -4.49 -21.48
CA LYS A 317 6.02 -5.54 -20.66
C LYS A 317 7.04 -6.36 -21.44
N GLN A 318 6.78 -6.66 -22.70
CA GLN A 318 7.73 -7.36 -23.58
C GLN A 318 8.94 -6.49 -23.93
N GLU A 319 8.75 -5.21 -24.24
CA GLU A 319 9.85 -4.27 -24.50
C GLU A 319 10.73 -4.01 -23.26
N LEU A 320 10.13 -3.93 -22.07
CA LEU A 320 10.85 -3.78 -20.80
C LEU A 320 11.64 -5.03 -20.43
N GLN A 321 11.04 -6.22 -20.58
CA GLN A 321 11.75 -7.49 -20.38
C GLN A 321 12.87 -7.69 -21.41
N ASN A 322 12.71 -7.20 -22.63
CA ASN A 322 13.72 -7.26 -23.67
C ASN A 322 14.85 -6.23 -23.45
N LYS A 323 14.56 -5.01 -22.97
CA LYS A 323 15.57 -4.00 -22.58
C LYS A 323 16.38 -4.45 -21.35
N GLU A 324 15.74 -5.09 -20.37
CA GLU A 324 16.42 -5.68 -19.20
C GLU A 324 17.22 -6.94 -19.55
N LYS A 325 16.79 -7.74 -20.55
CA LYS A 325 17.57 -8.88 -21.03
C LYS A 325 18.75 -8.46 -21.90
N LEU A 326 18.61 -7.44 -22.75
CA LEU A 326 19.73 -6.95 -23.58
C LEU A 326 20.85 -6.33 -22.73
N THR A 327 20.50 -5.68 -21.61
CA THR A 327 21.46 -5.16 -20.63
C THR A 327 22.09 -6.24 -19.75
N ARG A 328 21.48 -7.44 -19.65
CA ARG A 328 22.01 -8.58 -18.88
C ARG A 328 22.77 -9.61 -19.73
N HIS A 329 22.48 -9.74 -21.03
CA HIS A 329 23.12 -10.73 -21.91
C HIS A 329 24.44 -10.30 -22.53
N THR A 330 24.82 -9.02 -22.45
CA THR A 330 26.18 -8.58 -22.80
C THR A 330 27.20 -8.80 -21.67
N ASN A 331 26.75 -9.14 -20.46
CA ASN A 331 27.61 -9.28 -19.27
C ASN A 331 27.78 -10.72 -18.75
N ASN A 332 27.26 -11.73 -19.45
CA ASN A 332 27.40 -13.14 -19.04
C ASN A 332 27.92 -13.99 -20.20
N ASN A 333 29.23 -13.95 -20.44
CA ASN A 333 29.96 -15.07 -21.03
C ASN A 333 31.38 -15.08 -20.44
N GLY A 334 31.72 -16.18 -19.76
CA GLY A 334 33.12 -16.54 -19.43
C GLY A 334 33.49 -16.45 -17.96
N SER A 335 33.50 -17.61 -17.31
CA SER A 335 34.01 -17.90 -15.98
C SER A 335 35.50 -17.61 -15.79
N ASN A 336 35.85 -16.99 -14.66
CA ASN A 336 36.88 -17.39 -13.68
C ASN A 336 37.40 -16.15 -12.96
N ASN A 337 37.17 -16.06 -11.65
CA ASN A 337 37.98 -15.19 -10.81
C ASN A 337 39.37 -15.82 -10.70
N PRO A 338 40.42 -15.02 -10.93
CA PRO A 338 41.21 -14.61 -9.77
C PRO A 338 41.51 -13.12 -9.76
N VAL A 339 41.63 -12.62 -8.52
CA VAL A 339 42.53 -11.58 -7.98
C VAL A 339 43.15 -10.57 -8.96
N GLU A 340 43.14 -9.32 -8.49
CA GLU A 340 43.91 -8.12 -8.91
C GLU A 340 43.20 -7.02 -9.71
N SER A 341 43.24 -5.84 -9.06
CA SER A 341 43.27 -4.47 -9.58
C SER A 341 42.37 -4.11 -10.77
N ARG A 342 41.35 -3.28 -10.51
CA ARG A 342 40.82 -2.37 -11.51
C ARG A 342 40.71 -0.96 -10.92
N GLU A 343 41.81 -0.22 -11.10
CA GLU A 343 41.73 1.20 -11.37
C GLU A 343 40.88 1.45 -12.63
N ASP A 344 40.16 2.57 -12.56
CA ASP A 344 39.68 3.44 -13.63
C ASP A 344 38.44 3.09 -14.46
N ASN A 345 37.35 3.74 -14.02
CA ASN A 345 36.55 4.73 -14.77
C ASN A 345 35.83 4.29 -16.05
N LYS A 346 34.50 4.18 -15.98
CA LYS A 346 33.56 4.65 -17.03
C LYS A 346 32.23 5.17 -16.46
N GLY A 347 32.08 6.50 -16.44
CA GLY A 347 30.89 7.23 -16.89
C GLY A 347 29.60 7.19 -16.04
N ILE A 348 29.57 7.97 -14.96
CA ILE A 348 28.32 8.38 -14.27
C ILE A 348 27.72 9.56 -15.04
N SER A 349 26.40 9.56 -15.26
CA SER A 349 25.67 10.64 -15.94
C SER A 349 25.93 12.01 -15.30
N SER A 350 26.34 13.01 -16.09
CA SER A 350 26.54 14.39 -15.64
C SER A 350 25.31 14.96 -14.93
N TYR A 351 24.11 14.51 -15.32
CA TYR A 351 22.83 14.94 -14.75
C TYR A 351 22.65 14.51 -13.29
N GLU A 352 23.05 13.29 -12.91
CA GLU A 352 22.91 12.81 -11.53
C GLU A 352 23.84 13.57 -10.57
N ASN A 353 25.05 13.90 -11.03
CA ASN A 353 25.99 14.70 -10.25
C ASN A 353 25.52 16.16 -10.13
N ILE A 354 25.00 16.76 -11.22
CA ILE A 354 24.41 18.11 -11.19
C ILE A 354 23.21 18.15 -10.22
N GLN A 355 22.32 17.17 -10.27
CA GLN A 355 21.16 17.11 -9.38
C GLN A 355 21.57 16.92 -7.92
N PHE A 356 22.59 16.09 -7.65
CA PHE A 356 23.16 15.93 -6.32
C PHE A 356 23.75 17.25 -5.81
N GLU A 357 24.62 17.89 -6.58
CA GLU A 357 25.25 19.16 -6.19
C GLU A 357 24.24 20.28 -5.97
N ASN A 358 23.20 20.37 -6.80
CA ASN A 358 22.12 21.34 -6.62
C ASN A 358 21.35 21.09 -5.32
N ASN A 359 21.05 19.81 -5.00
CA ASN A 359 20.43 19.46 -3.73
C ASN A 359 21.34 19.82 -2.55
N ILE A 360 22.64 19.53 -2.62
CA ILE A 360 23.62 19.88 -1.58
C ILE A 360 23.68 21.39 -1.37
N LYS A 361 23.73 22.19 -2.45
CA LYS A 361 23.71 23.66 -2.39
C LYS A 361 22.44 24.19 -1.72
N ALA A 362 21.27 23.64 -2.07
CA ALA A 362 20.00 24.02 -1.47
C ALA A 362 19.98 23.73 0.04
N VAL A 363 20.40 22.54 0.45
CA VAL A 363 20.45 22.15 1.88
C VAL A 363 21.47 22.98 2.65
N LYS A 364 22.66 23.25 2.10
CA LYS A 364 23.67 24.12 2.73
C LYS A 364 23.12 25.55 2.93
N LYS A 365 22.32 26.07 1.98
CA LYS A 365 21.62 27.36 2.12
C LYS A 365 20.52 27.32 3.21
N MET A 366 19.82 26.21 3.36
CA MET A 366 18.85 26.03 4.45
C MET A 366 19.56 25.93 5.82
N LEU A 367 20.71 25.27 5.87
CA LEU A 367 21.52 25.14 7.08
C LEU A 367 22.02 26.51 7.55
N SER A 368 22.51 27.36 6.64
CA SER A 368 22.97 28.72 6.98
C SER A 368 21.85 29.65 7.44
N SER A 369 20.60 29.37 7.05
CA SER A 369 19.41 30.13 7.46
C SER A 369 18.63 29.49 8.62
N SER A 370 19.15 28.41 9.21
CA SER A 370 18.49 27.68 10.30
C SER A 370 18.47 28.49 11.60
N LYS A 371 17.26 28.79 12.10
CA LYS A 371 17.04 29.65 13.26
C LYS A 371 17.03 28.88 14.59
N THR A 372 16.66 27.60 14.57
CA THR A 372 16.54 26.78 15.78
C THR A 372 17.61 25.68 15.83
N VAL A 373 17.89 25.17 17.03
CA VAL A 373 18.82 24.03 17.22
C VAL A 373 18.30 22.80 16.49
N LEU A 374 16.98 22.56 16.49
CA LEU A 374 16.36 21.44 15.77
C LEU A 374 16.55 21.57 14.26
N ASP A 375 16.31 22.76 13.67
CA ASP A 375 16.50 22.99 12.24
C ASP A 375 17.94 22.67 11.81
N LYS A 376 18.92 23.11 12.61
CA LYS A 376 20.34 22.84 12.35
C LYS A 376 20.65 21.34 12.33
N VAL A 377 20.24 20.62 13.37
CA VAL A 377 20.50 19.18 13.50
C VAL A 377 19.84 18.38 12.38
N TYR A 378 18.58 18.70 12.04
CA TYR A 378 17.88 18.03 10.95
C TYR A 378 18.54 18.27 9.59
N ASN A 379 18.92 19.52 9.31
CA ASN A 379 19.57 19.86 8.05
C ASN A 379 20.95 19.20 7.94
N GLN A 380 21.73 19.14 9.03
CA GLN A 380 23.00 18.42 9.09
C GLN A 380 22.81 16.90 8.91
N GLU A 381 21.83 16.27 9.58
CA GLU A 381 21.55 14.84 9.42
C GLU A 381 21.10 14.50 7.98
N TYR A 382 20.28 15.36 7.37
CA TYR A 382 19.84 15.20 5.99
C TYR A 382 21.00 15.33 5.01
N LEU A 383 21.87 16.32 5.24
CA LEU A 383 23.07 16.53 4.46
C LEU A 383 24.00 15.31 4.56
N LEU A 384 24.19 14.76 5.77
CA LEU A 384 24.97 13.55 6.01
C LEU A 384 24.40 12.33 5.27
N GLN A 385 23.08 12.16 5.27
CA GLN A 385 22.41 11.10 4.51
C GLN A 385 22.59 11.25 3.00
N SER A 386 22.56 12.48 2.52
CA SER A 386 22.75 12.80 1.10
C SER A 386 24.18 12.45 0.70
N TYR A 387 25.16 12.88 1.48
CA TYR A 387 26.57 12.51 1.26
C TYR A 387 26.81 11.01 1.36
N TYR A 388 26.26 10.29 2.35
CA TYR A 388 26.46 8.84 2.48
C TYR A 388 26.10 8.07 1.19
N ARG A 389 25.07 8.49 0.45
CA ARG A 389 24.66 7.86 -0.82
C ARG A 389 25.68 8.05 -1.95
N HIS A 390 26.53 9.07 -1.84
CA HIS A 390 27.46 9.48 -2.88
C HIS A 390 28.93 9.48 -2.43
N CYS A 391 29.22 9.29 -1.13
CA CYS A 391 30.55 9.49 -0.56
C CYS A 391 31.61 8.64 -1.26
N TYR A 392 31.31 7.39 -1.62
CA TYR A 392 32.24 6.49 -2.32
C TYR A 392 32.53 6.85 -3.79
N LYS A 393 31.90 7.91 -4.34
CA LYS A 393 32.07 8.29 -5.76
C LYS A 393 33.28 9.20 -5.97
N THR A 394 33.65 10.02 -4.99
CA THR A 394 34.80 10.94 -5.08
C THR A 394 35.47 11.09 -3.71
N GLU A 395 36.78 11.32 -3.70
CA GLU A 395 37.52 11.62 -2.48
C GLU A 395 36.98 12.89 -1.79
N THR A 396 36.62 13.91 -2.58
CA THR A 396 36.05 15.16 -2.08
C THR A 396 34.76 14.91 -1.27
N TRP A 397 33.83 14.10 -1.80
CA TRP A 397 32.59 13.80 -1.09
C TRP A 397 32.78 12.84 0.07
N THR A 398 33.78 11.96 0.01
CA THR A 398 34.19 11.15 1.18
C THR A 398 34.64 12.05 2.31
N LYS A 399 35.50 13.02 2.02
CA LYS A 399 36.01 13.95 3.03
C LYS A 399 34.91 14.84 3.63
N GLU A 400 34.05 15.42 2.79
CA GLU A 400 32.92 16.23 3.27
C GLU A 400 31.93 15.38 4.12
N PHE A 401 31.73 14.12 3.75
CA PHE A 401 30.91 13.18 4.54
C PHE A 401 31.51 12.94 5.93
N GLU A 402 32.82 12.66 5.99
CA GLU A 402 33.52 12.38 7.25
C GLU A 402 33.56 13.60 8.17
N GLU A 403 33.89 14.78 7.64
CA GLU A 403 33.92 16.04 8.39
C GLU A 403 32.56 16.33 9.03
N LEU A 404 31.48 16.27 8.24
CA LEU A 404 30.12 16.49 8.72
C LEU A 404 29.68 15.43 9.74
N GLY A 405 30.04 14.17 9.52
CA GLY A 405 29.70 13.07 10.41
C GLY A 405 30.39 13.20 11.76
N LEU A 406 31.67 13.56 11.78
CA LEU A 406 32.43 13.80 13.00
C LEU A 406 31.95 15.05 13.73
N GLU A 407 31.60 16.13 13.02
CA GLU A 407 31.01 17.33 13.61
C GLU A 407 29.71 17.00 14.38
N LEU A 408 28.81 16.23 13.77
CA LEU A 408 27.57 15.80 14.39
C LEU A 408 27.79 14.88 15.60
N ILE A 409 28.76 13.98 15.52
CA ILE A 409 29.10 13.07 16.61
C ILE A 409 29.73 13.84 17.79
N ASN A 410 30.65 14.76 17.52
CA ASN A 410 31.33 15.53 18.56
C ASN A 410 30.40 16.55 19.24
N SER A 411 29.44 17.10 18.50
CA SER A 411 28.44 18.02 19.03
C SER A 411 27.25 17.31 19.69
N TYR A 412 27.23 15.97 19.75
CA TYR A 412 26.09 15.19 20.23
C TYR A 412 25.59 15.64 21.60
N GLN A 413 26.49 15.66 22.59
CA GLN A 413 26.13 15.90 23.99
C GLN A 413 25.60 17.33 24.19
N SER A 414 26.29 18.33 23.65
CA SER A 414 25.87 19.73 23.74
C SER A 414 24.56 20.00 23.01
N THR A 415 24.36 19.35 21.85
CA THR A 415 23.12 19.42 21.07
C THR A 415 21.96 18.77 21.82
N TYR A 416 22.19 17.59 22.38
CA TYR A 416 21.22 16.87 23.21
C TYR A 416 20.74 17.73 24.38
N GLU A 417 21.67 18.33 25.12
CA GLU A 417 21.37 19.21 26.24
C GLU A 417 20.60 20.46 25.80
N SER A 418 20.94 21.03 24.65
CA SER A 418 20.24 22.19 24.08
C SER A 418 18.81 21.85 23.70
N ILE A 419 18.56 20.67 23.13
CA ILE A 419 17.20 20.20 22.79
C ILE A 419 16.37 19.95 24.05
N CYS A 420 16.98 19.39 25.11
CA CYS A 420 16.28 19.13 26.38
C CYS A 420 15.81 20.41 27.10
N LYS A 421 16.40 21.56 26.79
CA LYS A 421 16.06 22.87 27.40
C LYS A 421 14.99 23.63 26.62
N LEU A 422 14.45 23.08 25.52
CA LEU A 422 13.44 23.76 24.71
C LEU A 422 12.06 23.67 25.38
N ASP A 423 11.51 24.83 25.75
CA ASP A 423 10.11 24.95 26.25
C ASP A 423 9.08 24.62 25.16
N LYS A 424 9.43 24.86 23.89
CA LYS A 424 8.64 24.52 22.70
C LYS A 424 9.55 24.04 21.58
N TYR A 425 9.18 22.95 20.94
CA TYR A 425 9.92 22.36 19.82
C TYR A 425 9.57 23.03 18.49
N GLU A 426 9.71 24.36 18.36
CA GLU A 426 9.43 25.11 17.14
C GLU A 426 10.52 24.92 16.06
N VAL A 427 10.12 24.92 14.79
CA VAL A 427 11.00 24.82 13.62
C VAL A 427 10.53 25.80 12.55
N SER A 428 11.47 26.42 11.83
CA SER A 428 11.16 27.52 10.91
C SER A 428 10.82 27.09 9.48
N PHE A 429 10.91 25.79 9.14
CA PHE A 429 10.73 25.28 7.78
C PHE A 429 9.61 24.22 7.66
N GLU A 430 8.68 24.45 6.73
CA GLU A 430 7.49 23.61 6.48
C GLU A 430 7.82 22.17 6.03
N ALA A 431 8.94 21.95 5.33
CA ALA A 431 9.37 20.61 4.89
C ALA A 431 9.90 19.72 6.03
N ILE A 432 10.35 20.34 7.13
CA ILE A 432 10.88 19.67 8.33
C ILE A 432 9.76 19.41 9.34
N GLU A 433 8.67 20.18 9.23
CA GLU A 433 7.56 20.19 10.16
C GLU A 433 6.92 18.81 10.38
N TRP A 434 6.88 17.91 9.39
CA TRP A 434 6.35 16.57 9.63
C TRP A 434 7.24 15.70 10.53
N LYS A 435 8.55 15.65 10.26
CA LYS A 435 9.48 14.88 11.10
C LYS A 435 9.50 15.46 12.52
N VAL A 436 9.39 16.78 12.63
CA VAL A 436 9.28 17.47 13.92
C VAL A 436 7.93 17.24 14.57
N ASN A 437 6.83 17.15 13.83
CA ASN A 437 5.51 16.80 14.35
C ASN A 437 5.47 15.33 14.80
N ASP A 438 6.17 14.42 14.12
CA ASP A 438 6.35 13.04 14.56
C ASP A 438 7.23 12.95 15.82
N PHE A 439 8.32 13.73 15.89
CA PHE A 439 9.15 13.90 17.08
C PHE A 439 8.33 14.46 18.25
N ARG A 440 7.65 15.60 18.07
CA ARG A 440 6.73 16.22 19.03
C ARG A 440 5.69 15.22 19.51
N ARG A 441 5.00 14.53 18.61
CA ARG A 441 3.97 13.54 18.94
C ARG A 441 4.52 12.39 19.79
N LYS A 442 5.77 11.97 19.56
CA LYS A 442 6.42 10.94 20.38
C LYS A 442 6.81 11.48 21.74
N VAL A 443 7.34 12.70 21.81
CA VAL A 443 7.68 13.37 23.07
C VAL A 443 6.43 13.63 23.90
N THR A 444 5.33 14.09 23.31
CA THR A 444 4.05 14.32 24.01
C THR A 444 3.44 13.02 24.55
N LYS A 445 3.67 11.89 23.87
CA LYS A 445 3.15 10.59 24.33
C LYS A 445 3.98 9.96 25.45
N ASP A 446 5.27 10.26 25.51
CA ASP A 446 6.21 9.67 26.44
C ASP A 446 7.32 10.68 26.80
N PRO A 447 7.00 11.69 27.64
CA PRO A 447 7.93 12.78 27.97
C PRO A 447 9.20 12.28 28.68
N ASP A 448 9.06 11.23 29.48
CA ASP A 448 10.14 10.61 30.27
C ASP A 448 11.17 9.88 29.38
N ASN A 449 10.89 9.74 28.08
CA ASN A 449 11.69 9.01 27.11
C ASN A 449 12.31 9.89 26.03
N LEU A 450 12.38 11.21 26.28
CA LEU A 450 13.00 12.21 25.38
C LEU A 450 14.38 11.78 24.88
N LYS A 451 15.18 11.15 25.75
CA LYS A 451 16.49 10.60 25.39
C LYS A 451 16.42 9.56 24.29
N CYS A 452 15.55 8.56 24.44
CA CYS A 452 15.34 7.54 23.42
C CYS A 452 14.81 8.14 22.11
N ILE A 453 13.98 9.18 22.18
CA ILE A 453 13.42 9.82 20.98
C ILE A 453 14.53 10.58 20.22
N ILE A 454 15.41 11.32 20.90
CA ILE A 454 16.56 11.98 20.27
C ILE A 454 17.56 10.95 19.73
N ASP A 455 17.84 9.87 20.48
CA ASP A 455 18.70 8.76 20.07
C ASP A 455 18.16 8.04 18.82
N VAL A 456 16.83 7.89 18.71
CA VAL A 456 16.16 7.18 17.60
C VAL A 456 15.93 8.09 16.40
N PHE A 457 15.83 9.42 16.54
CA PHE A 457 15.38 10.26 15.43
C PHE A 457 16.35 11.31 14.91
N LEU A 458 17.38 11.71 15.67
CA LEU A 458 18.20 12.86 15.28
C LEU A 458 19.69 12.53 15.17
N LEU A 459 20.29 12.03 16.25
CA LEU A 459 21.75 11.97 16.32
C LEU A 459 22.30 10.54 16.22
N GLY A 460 21.54 9.53 16.61
CA GLY A 460 21.94 8.12 16.47
C GLY A 460 22.13 7.67 15.02
N LYS A 461 21.57 8.41 14.06
CA LYS A 461 21.72 8.11 12.63
C LYS A 461 23.12 8.42 12.13
N ALA A 462 23.76 9.47 12.64
CA ALA A 462 25.13 9.84 12.27
C ALA A 462 26.12 8.71 12.60
N PHE A 463 26.08 8.20 13.83
CA PHE A 463 26.86 7.03 14.25
C PHE A 463 26.64 5.82 13.34
N GLU A 464 25.37 5.54 12.98
CA GLU A 464 25.04 4.39 12.15
C GLU A 464 25.67 4.49 10.76
N LEU A 465 25.55 5.66 10.11
CA LEU A 465 26.08 5.92 8.77
C LEU A 465 27.60 5.94 8.76
N MET A 466 28.23 6.64 9.71
CA MET A 466 29.69 6.69 9.84
C MET A 466 30.28 5.29 10.06
N ALA A 467 29.73 4.53 11.00
CA ALA A 467 30.20 3.17 11.21
C ALA A 467 29.97 2.27 9.98
N LYS A 468 28.97 2.55 9.13
CA LYS A 468 28.73 1.76 7.90
C LYS A 468 29.76 2.13 6.84
N ALA A 469 30.06 3.41 6.69
CA ALA A 469 31.07 3.92 5.77
C ALA A 469 32.45 3.35 6.09
N TYR A 470 32.89 3.44 7.35
CA TYR A 470 34.15 2.82 7.76
C TYR A 470 34.16 1.29 7.61
N THR A 471 33.00 0.62 7.76
CA THR A 471 32.94 -0.81 7.47
C THR A 471 33.14 -1.11 5.99
N TYR A 472 32.60 -0.26 5.12
CA TYR A 472 32.70 -0.40 3.66
C TYR A 472 34.12 -0.09 3.16
N GLN A 473 34.77 0.92 3.73
CA GLN A 473 36.17 1.27 3.49
C GLN A 473 37.17 0.30 4.16
N GLU A 474 36.68 -0.79 4.76
CA GLU A 474 37.48 -1.78 5.50
C GLU A 474 38.27 -1.23 6.71
N GLU A 475 37.96 -0.01 7.15
CA GLU A 475 38.50 0.61 8.36
C GLU A 475 37.77 0.09 9.61
N TYR A 476 37.85 -1.22 9.84
CA TYR A 476 37.07 -1.92 10.86
C TYR A 476 37.28 -1.38 12.28
N GLN A 477 38.49 -0.91 12.60
CA GLN A 477 38.77 -0.32 13.91
C GLN A 477 38.03 1.01 14.11
N LYS A 478 38.01 1.89 13.10
CA LYS A 478 37.23 3.15 13.18
C LYS A 478 35.73 2.86 13.28
N ALA A 479 35.23 1.87 12.53
CA ALA A 479 33.84 1.43 12.61
C ALA A 479 33.46 0.91 14.00
N ILE A 480 34.36 0.19 14.68
CA ILE A 480 34.19 -0.26 16.07
C ILE A 480 34.18 0.93 17.02
N THR A 481 35.16 1.83 16.92
CA THR A 481 35.26 3.03 17.78
C THR A 481 34.00 3.88 17.70
N ILE A 482 33.49 4.14 16.50
CA ILE A 482 32.22 4.88 16.32
C ILE A 482 31.05 4.12 16.95
N SER A 483 31.01 2.79 16.82
CA SER A 483 29.94 1.97 17.40
C SER A 483 29.99 1.94 18.94
N GLU A 484 31.18 1.94 19.53
CA GLU A 484 31.39 2.01 20.98
C GLU A 484 31.03 3.38 21.54
N LEU A 485 31.44 4.44 20.83
CA LEU A 485 31.06 5.82 21.16
C LEU A 485 29.55 6.01 21.09
N ALA A 486 28.88 5.38 20.12
CA ALA A 486 27.42 5.37 20.04
C ALA A 486 26.77 4.75 21.30
N LEU A 487 27.37 3.67 21.84
CA LEU A 487 26.90 3.03 23.05
C LEU A 487 27.19 3.85 24.32
N SER A 488 28.33 4.55 24.39
CA SER A 488 28.69 5.40 25.54
C SER A 488 27.77 6.60 25.69
N HIS A 489 27.22 7.13 24.58
CA HIS A 489 26.21 8.19 24.61
C HIS A 489 24.82 7.70 25.08
N GLY A 490 24.68 6.38 25.30
CA GLY A 490 23.50 5.79 25.92
C GLY A 490 22.40 5.37 24.94
N ILE A 491 22.73 5.18 23.65
CA ILE A 491 21.78 4.70 22.63
C ILE A 491 21.07 3.42 23.08
N ARG A 492 19.73 3.42 23.01
CA ARG A 492 18.86 2.33 23.49
C ARG A 492 18.16 1.56 22.36
N GLY A 493 17.38 0.55 22.75
CA GLY A 493 16.48 -0.21 21.86
C GLY A 493 17.20 -1.03 20.78
N SER A 494 16.56 -1.17 19.62
CA SER A 494 17.05 -1.98 18.50
C SER A 494 18.36 -1.46 17.88
N ARG A 495 18.69 -0.18 18.06
CA ARG A 495 19.99 0.37 17.62
C ARG A 495 21.13 -0.08 18.51
N LYS A 496 20.91 -0.14 19.83
CA LYS A 496 21.88 -0.68 20.78
C LYS A 496 22.31 -2.08 20.37
N THR A 497 21.34 -2.97 20.12
CA THR A 497 21.62 -4.34 19.67
C THR A 497 22.30 -4.37 18.31
N GLY A 498 21.94 -3.45 17.41
CA GLY A 498 22.60 -3.26 16.11
C GLY A 498 24.09 -2.91 16.22
N PHE A 499 24.45 -1.95 17.08
CA PHE A 499 25.86 -1.56 17.32
C PHE A 499 26.64 -2.66 18.03
N GLN A 500 26.08 -3.28 19.08
CA GLN A 500 26.70 -4.41 19.77
C GLN A 500 26.98 -5.57 18.80
N GLY A 501 25.99 -5.93 17.97
CA GLY A 501 26.17 -6.98 16.96
C GLY A 501 27.22 -6.60 15.90
N ARG A 502 27.34 -5.31 15.55
CA ARG A 502 28.37 -4.84 14.62
C ARG A 502 29.77 -4.99 15.23
N ILE A 503 29.97 -4.51 16.46
CA ILE A 503 31.24 -4.63 17.18
C ILE A 503 31.69 -6.10 17.21
N GLN A 504 30.81 -7.01 17.60
CA GLN A 504 31.10 -8.45 17.63
C GLN A 504 31.50 -9.01 16.25
N ARG A 505 30.80 -8.62 15.17
CA ARG A 505 31.11 -9.06 13.81
C ARG A 505 32.45 -8.53 13.32
N LEU A 506 32.74 -7.25 13.60
CA LEU A 506 33.98 -6.60 13.15
C LEU A 506 35.19 -7.07 13.95
N GLN A 507 35.07 -7.28 15.26
CA GLN A 507 36.11 -7.89 16.08
C GLN A 507 36.46 -9.29 15.57
N LYS A 508 35.46 -10.10 15.21
CA LYS A 508 35.68 -11.42 14.57
C LYS A 508 36.40 -11.29 13.24
N LYS A 509 36.07 -10.29 12.40
CA LYS A 509 36.78 -10.04 11.14
C LYS A 509 38.24 -9.66 11.37
N ILE A 510 38.52 -8.73 12.29
CA ILE A 510 39.88 -8.33 12.64
C ILE A 510 40.68 -9.52 13.17
N ASN A 511 40.09 -10.34 14.04
CA ASN A 511 40.75 -11.52 14.59
C ASN A 511 41.02 -12.59 13.51
N LYS A 512 40.12 -12.78 12.54
CA LYS A 512 40.35 -13.65 11.38
C LYS A 512 41.49 -13.16 10.49
N VAL A 513 41.54 -11.85 10.21
CA VAL A 513 42.64 -11.24 9.44
C VAL A 513 43.98 -11.38 10.18
N LYS A 514 43.97 -11.29 11.53
CA LYS A 514 45.17 -11.48 12.37
C LYS A 514 45.61 -12.94 12.53
N GLN A 515 44.73 -13.92 12.29
CA GLN A 515 45.01 -15.35 12.48
C GLN A 515 45.56 -16.07 11.23
N GLY A 516 45.83 -15.34 10.14
CA GLY A 516 46.57 -15.87 9.01
C GLY A 516 45.68 -16.58 7.98
N ASP A 517 45.63 -15.96 6.81
CA ASP A 517 45.30 -16.56 5.53
C ASP A 517 46.44 -17.53 5.17
N ASP A 518 46.41 -18.74 5.74
CA ASP A 518 47.38 -19.83 5.47
C ASP A 518 46.68 -21.05 4.82
N SER A 519 45.50 -20.85 4.22
CA SER A 519 44.73 -21.92 3.59
C SER A 519 44.18 -21.55 2.21
N ASN A 520 45.01 -20.92 1.36
CA ASN A 520 44.78 -20.90 -0.09
C ASN A 520 46.09 -20.76 -0.89
N ARG A 521 46.99 -21.73 -0.69
CA ARG A 521 47.80 -22.31 -1.77
C ARG A 521 47.53 -23.82 -1.74
N GLY A 522 46.71 -24.29 -2.67
CA GLY A 522 46.32 -25.68 -2.85
C GLY A 522 45.47 -25.82 -4.09
#